data_AF-A0A1Y6G8I8-F1
#
_entry.id   AF-A0A1Y6G8I8-F1
#
_cell.length_a   1.000
_cell.length_b   1.000
_cell.length_c   1.000
_cell.angle_alpha   90.00
_cell.angle_beta   90.00
_cell.angle_gamma   90.00
#
_symmetry.space_group_name_H-M   'P 1'
#
loop_
_entity.id
_entity.type
_entity.pdbx_description
1 polymer ?
#
loop_
_entity_poly.entity_id
_entity_poly.type
_entity_poly.pdbx_seq_one_letter_code
_entity_poly.pdbx_strand_id
1 'polypeptide(L)'
;MSVIFIRNLIFSVLLIIILAGCGKSQETEVSNEFLNNILVTLSDQPTTKNSEHSYEVFLSNKKNEPVNVDSVEMILEMEGMGHKVDGKMEKISKGVYKAKLELPMDGSWDKIVVLKQGKYTRNVSKISIKAK
;
A
#
# COMPACT_ATOMS: atom_id res chain seq x y z
N MET A 1 23.56 -47.37 -35.41
CA MET A 1 22.88 -46.11 -35.76
C MET A 1 21.82 -45.82 -34.70
N SER A 2 22.22 -45.47 -33.46
CA SER A 2 21.24 -45.40 -32.35
C SER A 2 21.61 -44.47 -31.18
N VAL A 3 22.90 -44.16 -30.95
CA VAL A 3 23.28 -43.44 -29.70
C VAL A 3 23.42 -41.92 -29.90
N ILE A 4 23.82 -41.48 -31.10
CA ILE A 4 24.06 -40.05 -31.40
C ILE A 4 22.73 -39.28 -31.51
N PHE A 5 21.70 -39.92 -32.06
CA PHE A 5 20.38 -39.30 -32.25
C PHE A 5 19.65 -39.08 -30.92
N ILE A 6 19.77 -40.04 -29.99
CA ILE A 6 19.17 -39.95 -28.65
C ILE A 6 19.82 -38.83 -27.83
N ARG A 7 21.15 -38.64 -27.96
CA ARG A 7 21.87 -37.57 -27.25
C ARG A 7 21.43 -36.17 -27.70
N ASN A 8 21.27 -35.96 -29.01
CA ASN A 8 20.82 -34.66 -29.53
C ASN A 8 19.34 -34.38 -29.24
N LEU A 9 18.50 -35.41 -29.13
CA LEU A 9 17.08 -35.25 -28.75
C LEU A 9 16.93 -34.81 -27.29
N ILE A 10 17.74 -35.35 -26.37
CA ILE A 10 17.70 -35.00 -24.94
C ILE A 10 18.11 -33.55 -24.70
N PHE A 11 19.15 -33.07 -25.40
CA PHE A 11 19.59 -31.67 -25.31
C PHE A 11 18.52 -30.68 -25.81
N SER A 12 17.76 -31.07 -26.84
CA SER A 12 16.71 -30.20 -27.40
C SER A 12 15.47 -30.10 -26.51
N VAL A 13 15.15 -31.14 -25.73
CA VAL A 13 14.02 -31.15 -24.78
C VAL A 13 14.34 -30.32 -23.54
N LEU A 14 15.58 -30.36 -23.04
CA LEU A 14 16.04 -29.57 -21.90
C LEU A 14 15.98 -28.05 -22.16
N LEU A 15 16.21 -27.61 -23.41
CA LEU A 15 16.18 -26.19 -23.76
C LEU A 15 14.76 -25.59 -23.75
N ILE A 16 13.73 -26.40 -24.03
CA ILE A 16 12.33 -25.94 -24.09
C ILE A 16 11.75 -25.76 -22.68
N ILE A 17 12.18 -26.55 -21.70
CA ILE A 17 11.68 -26.50 -20.32
C ILE A 17 12.15 -25.23 -19.60
N ILE A 18 13.30 -24.65 -19.98
CA ILE A 18 13.85 -23.42 -19.38
C ILE A 18 13.07 -22.17 -19.83
N LEU A 19 12.39 -22.22 -20.98
CA LEU A 19 11.56 -21.11 -21.49
C LEU A 19 10.14 -21.07 -20.92
N ALA A 20 9.70 -22.13 -20.23
CA ALA A 20 8.47 -22.12 -19.43
C ALA A 20 8.69 -21.51 -18.02
N GLY A 21 9.83 -20.82 -17.83
CA GLY A 21 10.20 -20.13 -16.61
C GLY A 21 9.27 -18.96 -16.29
N CYS A 22 8.32 -19.24 -15.40
CA CYS A 22 7.77 -18.29 -14.44
C CYS A 22 7.19 -17.01 -15.07
N GLY A 23 5.96 -17.11 -15.58
CA GLY A 23 5.06 -15.97 -15.65
C GLY A 23 4.78 -15.49 -14.23
N LYS A 24 5.69 -14.69 -13.66
CA LYS A 24 5.31 -13.74 -12.61
C LYS A 24 4.26 -12.87 -13.27
N SER A 25 3.00 -13.08 -12.90
CA SER A 25 1.96 -12.08 -13.10
C SER A 25 2.49 -10.82 -12.42
N GLN A 26 3.07 -9.93 -13.21
CA GLN A 26 3.18 -8.53 -12.84
C GLN A 26 1.74 -8.11 -12.61
N GLU A 27 1.37 -8.05 -11.34
CA GLU A 27 0.22 -7.32 -10.86
C GLU A 27 0.42 -5.90 -11.39
N THR A 28 -0.14 -5.69 -12.57
CA THR A 28 -0.12 -4.39 -13.22
C THR A 28 -0.92 -3.54 -12.29
N GLU A 29 -0.28 -2.60 -11.58
CA GLU A 29 -1.00 -1.52 -10.92
C GLU A 29 -1.82 -0.84 -12.01
N VAL A 30 -3.07 -1.27 -12.16
CA VAL A 30 -3.95 -0.72 -13.17
C VAL A 30 -4.25 0.69 -12.66
N SER A 31 -3.58 1.67 -13.25
CA SER A 31 -3.68 3.05 -12.82
C SER A 31 -5.14 3.50 -12.88
N ASN A 32 -5.61 4.13 -11.81
CA ASN A 32 -6.98 4.62 -11.72
C ASN A 32 -6.96 6.15 -11.75
N GLU A 33 -7.47 6.73 -12.85
CA GLU A 33 -7.47 8.18 -13.04
C GLU A 33 -8.19 8.91 -11.92
N PHE A 34 -9.27 8.34 -11.39
CA PHE A 34 -10.00 8.91 -10.26
C PHE A 34 -9.11 9.00 -9.01
N LEU A 35 -8.50 7.89 -8.57
CA LEU A 35 -7.60 7.86 -7.42
C LEU A 35 -6.38 8.76 -7.62
N ASN A 36 -5.83 8.85 -8.83
CA ASN A 36 -4.66 9.69 -9.14
C ASN A 36 -4.96 11.19 -9.04
N ASN A 37 -6.22 11.60 -9.20
CA ASN A 37 -6.64 12.99 -9.11
C ASN A 37 -7.08 13.41 -7.69
N ILE A 38 -6.95 12.52 -6.70
CA ILE A 38 -7.25 12.83 -5.29
C ILE A 38 -6.02 13.47 -4.64
N LEU A 39 -6.23 14.64 -4.05
CA LEU A 39 -5.33 15.28 -3.11
C LEU A 39 -5.60 14.71 -1.71
N VAL A 40 -4.54 14.34 -1.02
CA VAL A 40 -4.61 13.73 0.32
C VAL A 40 -3.89 14.63 1.29
N THR A 41 -4.61 15.09 2.32
CA THR A 41 -4.03 15.82 3.45
C THR A 41 -4.19 14.98 4.70
N LEU A 42 -3.13 14.86 5.48
CA LEU A 42 -3.10 14.08 6.72
C LEU A 42 -2.88 15.02 7.92
N SER A 43 -3.68 14.84 8.96
CA SER A 43 -3.56 15.56 10.24
C SER A 43 -3.37 14.56 11.38
N ASP A 44 -2.39 14.85 12.24
CA ASP A 44 -2.26 14.22 13.55
C ASP A 44 -3.04 14.99 14.58
N GLN A 45 -3.85 14.26 15.33
CA GLN A 45 -4.57 14.78 16.48
C GLN A 45 -3.90 14.24 17.76
N PRO A 46 -3.55 15.10 18.72
CA PRO A 46 -3.01 14.65 19.99
C PRO A 46 -4.05 13.78 20.70
N THR A 47 -3.58 12.75 21.39
CA THR A 47 -4.43 11.95 22.29
C THR A 47 -3.95 12.11 23.73
N THR A 48 -4.76 11.64 24.68
CA THR A 48 -4.42 11.67 26.10
C THR A 48 -3.64 10.43 26.56
N LYS A 49 -3.47 9.43 25.70
CA LYS A 49 -2.72 8.20 26.00
C LYS A 49 -1.46 8.18 25.13
N ASN A 50 -0.29 8.06 25.75
CA ASN A 50 1.00 8.16 25.04
C ASN A 50 1.13 7.20 23.84
N SER A 51 0.53 6.01 23.91
CA SER A 51 0.57 5.02 22.84
C SER A 51 -0.54 5.15 21.79
N GLU A 52 -1.60 5.91 22.04
CA GLU A 52 -2.72 6.07 21.10
C GLU A 52 -2.46 7.27 20.20
N HIS A 53 -2.57 7.10 18.88
CA HIS A 53 -2.43 8.21 17.93
C HIS A 53 -3.69 8.31 17.08
N SER A 54 -4.27 9.51 17.02
CA SER A 54 -5.47 9.77 16.22
C SER A 54 -5.07 10.47 14.94
N TYR A 55 -5.60 9.98 13.82
CA TYR A 55 -5.27 10.46 12.49
C TYR A 55 -6.54 10.82 11.73
N GLU A 56 -6.50 11.95 11.04
CA GLU A 56 -7.56 12.39 10.13
C GLU A 56 -7.01 12.60 8.72
N VAL A 57 -7.67 11.97 7.74
CA VAL A 57 -7.37 12.08 6.32
C VAL A 57 -8.48 12.86 5.63
N PHE A 58 -8.08 13.90 4.91
CA PHE A 58 -8.94 14.73 4.08
C PHE A 58 -8.64 14.44 2.61
N LEU A 59 -9.70 14.10 1.87
CA LEU A 59 -9.64 13.78 0.44
C LEU A 59 -10.39 14.84 -0.35
N SER A 60 -9.70 15.48 -1.29
CA SER A 60 -10.31 16.41 -2.23
C SER A 60 -9.87 16.13 -3.67
N ASN A 61 -10.65 16.57 -4.65
CA ASN A 61 -10.21 16.57 -6.05
C ASN A 61 -9.35 17.82 -6.35
N LYS A 62 -8.87 17.95 -7.58
CA LYS A 62 -8.11 19.12 -8.06
C LYS A 62 -8.85 20.47 -7.97
N LYS A 63 -10.17 20.45 -7.78
CA LYS A 63 -11.01 21.64 -7.56
C LYS A 63 -11.23 21.93 -6.06
N ASN A 64 -10.54 21.22 -5.18
CA ASN A 64 -10.70 21.26 -3.73
C ASN A 64 -12.09 20.82 -3.22
N GLU A 65 -12.86 20.09 -4.04
CA GLU A 65 -14.14 19.55 -3.61
C GLU A 65 -13.90 18.23 -2.86
N PRO A 66 -14.55 18.00 -1.71
CA PRO A 66 -14.38 16.76 -0.96
C PRO A 66 -14.92 15.55 -1.74
N VAL A 67 -14.14 14.48 -1.78
CA VAL A 67 -14.45 13.24 -2.52
C VAL A 67 -14.36 12.01 -1.62
N ASN A 68 -15.18 11.00 -1.89
CA ASN A 68 -15.15 9.74 -1.15
C ASN A 68 -14.48 8.66 -1.99
N VAL A 69 -13.82 7.75 -1.30
CA VAL A 69 -13.39 6.44 -1.82
C VAL A 69 -14.08 5.33 -1.05
N ASP A 70 -14.00 4.09 -1.54
CA ASP A 70 -14.63 2.93 -0.90
C ASP A 70 -14.05 2.67 0.49
N SER A 71 -12.73 2.78 0.63
CA SER A 71 -12.08 2.73 1.94
C SER A 71 -10.74 3.45 1.97
N VAL A 72 -10.38 3.92 3.16
CA VAL A 72 -9.06 4.44 3.48
C VAL A 72 -8.46 3.58 4.58
N GLU A 73 -7.20 3.21 4.43
CA GLU A 73 -6.40 2.52 5.45
C GLU A 73 -5.18 3.36 5.77
N MET A 74 -4.76 3.31 7.03
CA MET A 74 -3.50 3.86 7.48
C MET A 74 -2.56 2.73 7.84
N ILE A 75 -1.33 2.81 7.33
CA ILE A 75 -0.23 1.93 7.71
C ILE A 75 0.86 2.79 8.33
N LEU A 76 1.28 2.43 9.53
CA LEU A 76 2.43 2.96 10.24
C LEU A 76 3.55 1.92 10.14
N GLU A 77 4.69 2.31 9.59
CA GLU A 77 5.86 1.44 9.45
C GLU A 77 7.02 2.01 10.28
N MET A 78 7.58 1.20 11.18
CA MET A 78 8.70 1.62 12.01
C MET A 78 9.98 1.68 11.18
N GLU A 79 10.68 2.81 11.26
CA GLU A 79 11.92 3.04 10.52
C GLU A 79 12.99 2.00 10.93
N GLY A 80 13.60 1.33 9.95
CA GLY A 80 14.72 0.42 10.17
C GLY A 80 14.41 -0.96 10.77
N MET A 81 13.19 -1.20 11.28
CA MET A 81 12.82 -2.49 11.89
C MET A 81 11.68 -3.24 11.18
N GLY A 82 11.03 -2.62 10.19
CA GLY A 82 9.99 -3.27 9.38
C GLY A 82 8.73 -3.66 10.15
N HIS A 83 8.58 -3.21 11.40
CA HIS A 83 7.37 -3.41 12.20
C HIS A 83 6.25 -2.54 11.64
N LYS A 84 5.04 -3.11 11.57
CA LYS A 84 3.87 -2.43 10.99
C LYS A 84 2.68 -2.45 11.94
N VAL A 85 1.97 -1.34 11.97
CA VAL A 85 0.64 -1.21 12.56
C VAL A 85 -0.27 -0.66 11.47
N ASP A 86 -1.36 -1.35 11.17
CA ASP A 86 -2.34 -0.89 10.20
C ASP A 86 -3.75 -0.80 10.79
N GLY A 87 -4.57 0.05 10.20
CA GLY A 87 -5.98 0.11 10.55
C GLY A 87 -6.83 0.82 9.51
N LYS A 88 -8.04 0.30 9.33
CA LYS A 88 -9.07 0.89 8.49
C LYS A 88 -9.58 2.18 9.13
N MET A 89 -9.66 3.24 8.34
CA MET A 89 -10.19 4.52 8.78
C MET A 89 -11.71 4.56 8.59
N GLU A 90 -12.41 5.04 9.62
CA GLU A 90 -13.84 5.28 9.59
C GLU A 90 -14.15 6.58 8.86
N LYS A 91 -15.14 6.56 7.98
CA LYS A 91 -15.61 7.78 7.31
C LYS A 91 -16.53 8.55 8.24
N ILE A 92 -16.12 9.76 8.63
CA ILE A 92 -16.91 10.62 9.52
C ILE A 92 -17.73 11.68 8.78
N SER A 93 -17.28 12.08 7.58
CA SER A 93 -18.03 12.97 6.69
C SER A 93 -17.55 12.83 5.24
N LYS A 94 -18.09 13.62 4.32
CA LYS A 94 -17.68 13.57 2.91
C LYS A 94 -16.21 13.96 2.78
N GLY A 95 -15.39 13.04 2.29
CA GLY A 95 -13.95 13.23 2.14
C GLY A 95 -13.15 13.29 3.44
N VAL A 96 -13.74 12.92 4.59
CA VAL A 96 -13.02 12.92 5.87
C VAL A 96 -13.09 11.55 6.52
N TYR A 97 -11.92 11.01 6.82
CA TYR A 97 -11.73 9.69 7.40
C TYR A 97 -10.88 9.79 8.67
N LYS A 98 -11.20 9.00 9.69
CA LYS A 98 -10.52 9.03 10.99
C LYS A 98 -10.17 7.63 11.49
N ALA A 99 -9.01 7.48 12.09
CA ALA A 99 -8.62 6.27 12.81
C ALA A 99 -7.86 6.62 14.09
N LYS A 100 -7.90 5.68 15.03
CA LYS A 100 -7.01 5.64 16.18
C LYS A 100 -6.16 4.38 16.07
N LEU A 101 -4.85 4.53 16.16
CA LEU A 101 -3.91 3.42 16.13
C LEU A 101 -3.08 3.44 17.39
N GLU A 102 -2.89 2.28 18.02
CA GLU A 102 -2.00 2.13 19.15
C GLU A 102 -0.61 1.71 18.67
N LEU A 103 0.40 2.52 18.99
CA LEU A 103 1.79 2.19 18.74
C LEU A 103 2.36 1.41 19.94
N PRO A 104 2.94 0.22 19.72
CA PRO A 104 3.40 -0.64 20.81
C PRO A 104 4.70 -0.14 21.47
N MET A 105 5.39 0.81 20.83
CA MET A 105 6.66 1.34 21.28
C MET A 105 6.94 2.72 20.68
N ASP A 106 7.71 3.52 21.41
CA ASP A 106 8.22 4.80 20.93
C ASP A 106 9.20 4.61 19.78
N GLY A 107 9.33 5.62 18.92
CA GLY A 107 10.26 5.58 17.79
C GLY A 107 9.83 6.42 16.60
N SER A 108 10.60 6.36 15.52
CA SER A 108 10.22 6.96 14.25
C SER A 108 9.30 6.01 13.48
N TRP A 109 8.13 6.53 13.09
CA TRP A 109 7.14 5.80 12.31
C TRP A 109 6.81 6.59 11.04
N ASP A 110 6.87 5.89 9.91
CA ASP A 110 6.46 6.36 8.61
C ASP A 110 4.97 6.13 8.40
N LYS A 111 4.25 7.16 7.95
CA LYS A 111 2.82 7.06 7.65
C LYS A 111 2.58 6.84 6.18
N ILE A 112 1.73 5.87 5.89
CA ILE A 112 1.29 5.53 4.54
C ILE A 112 -0.24 5.52 4.57
N VAL A 113 -0.85 6.32 3.70
CA VAL A 113 -2.30 6.33 3.47
C VAL A 113 -2.60 5.50 2.24
N VAL A 114 -3.49 4.53 2.37
CA VAL A 114 -3.90 3.64 1.28
C VAL A 114 -5.34 3.96 0.90
N LEU A 115 -5.55 4.40 -0.34
CA LEU A 115 -6.88 4.64 -0.90
C LEU A 115 -7.32 3.44 -1.72
N LYS A 116 -8.55 2.96 -1.53
CA LYS A 116 -9.14 1.86 -2.32
C LYS A 116 -10.42 2.30 -3.01
N GLN A 117 -10.54 1.98 -4.30
CA GLN A 117 -11.74 2.18 -5.12
C GLN A 117 -11.93 0.98 -6.04
N GLY A 118 -12.95 0.16 -5.78
CA GLY A 118 -13.16 -1.12 -6.44
C GLY A 118 -11.92 -2.00 -6.32
N LYS A 119 -11.37 -2.42 -7.46
CA LYS A 119 -10.13 -3.21 -7.53
C LYS A 119 -8.85 -2.37 -7.45
N TYR A 120 -8.98 -1.05 -7.45
CA TYR A 120 -7.84 -0.14 -7.56
C TYR A 120 -7.37 0.32 -6.19
N THR A 121 -6.06 0.35 -6.02
CA THR A 121 -5.40 0.82 -4.79
C THR A 121 -4.39 1.90 -5.16
N ARG A 122 -4.28 2.92 -4.31
CA ARG A 122 -3.22 3.94 -4.40
C ARG A 122 -2.59 4.13 -3.03
N ASN A 123 -1.29 3.87 -2.94
CA ASN A 123 -0.50 4.17 -1.77
C ASN A 123 0.03 5.61 -1.86
N VAL A 124 -0.17 6.38 -0.79
CA VAL A 124 0.31 7.75 -0.66
C VAL A 124 1.29 7.78 0.52
N SER A 125 2.58 7.98 0.24
CA SER A 125 3.71 7.90 1.21
C SER A 125 4.59 9.16 1.09
N LYS A 126 5.40 9.61 2.06
CA LYS A 126 5.78 9.13 3.40
C LYS A 126 6.06 10.38 4.27
N ILE A 127 5.36 10.58 5.38
CA ILE A 127 5.69 11.65 6.36
C ILE A 127 6.12 10.96 7.65
N SER A 128 7.40 11.09 8.02
CA SER A 128 7.95 10.48 9.23
C SER A 128 7.55 11.28 10.48
N ILE A 129 7.11 10.59 11.53
CA ILE A 129 6.87 11.17 12.86
C ILE A 129 7.69 10.49 13.93
N LYS A 130 7.98 11.21 15.00
CA LYS A 130 8.51 10.64 16.24
C LYS A 130 7.37 10.42 17.22
N ALA A 131 7.08 9.16 17.54
CA ALA A 131 6.31 8.80 18.72
C ALA A 131 7.18 9.03 19.97
N LYS A 132 6.59 9.58 21.04
CA LYS A 132 7.26 9.99 22.28
C LYS A 132 6.45 9.52 23.49
#